data_AF-A0A3D8SZ81-F1
#
_entry.id   AF-A0A3D8SZ81-F1
#
_cell.length_a   1.000
_cell.length_b   1.000
_cell.length_c   1.000
_cell.angle_alpha   90.00
_cell.angle_beta   90.00
_cell.angle_gamma   90.00
#
_symmetry.space_group_name_H-M   'P 1'
#
loop_
_entity.id
_entity.type
_entity.pdbx_description
1 polymer ?
#
loop_
_entity_poly.entity_id
_entity_poly.type
_entity_poly.pdbx_seq_one_letter_code
_entity_poly.pdbx_strand_id
1 'polypeptide(L)'
;MDYKYTSIDEERRGRGWTWKTELIAAVLIATLSSALSSMATFGVMTSVKAIQGNAKEENRSQQFSCGETFDEAHQRGCTWDPLSLTWLHPKCSLYGAQEFQQIGNGSWQYWADPSGLHELGGYQALSFLPAGSNYYTTSEAHLYHCEWMLLRVHDAATTGKLVDGKSMGSEHTRHCLDVLVNAARIGFGENLTQVSAKGDIYDIGWNAC
;
A
#
# COMPACT_ATOMS: atom_id res chain seq x y z
N MET A 1 79.86 18.67 -45.28
CA MET A 1 79.16 17.63 -44.52
C MET A 1 78.80 18.22 -43.18
N ASP A 2 77.56 18.69 -43.00
CA ASP A 2 77.09 19.22 -41.72
C ASP A 2 76.74 18.07 -40.78
N TYR A 3 77.53 17.89 -39.73
CA TYR A 3 77.21 16.97 -38.65
C TYR A 3 76.29 17.69 -37.66
N LYS A 4 75.01 17.30 -37.64
CA LYS A 4 74.04 17.77 -36.65
C LYS A 4 74.39 17.16 -35.29
N TYR A 5 75.00 17.93 -34.39
CA TYR A 5 75.26 17.53 -33.01
C TYR A 5 74.00 17.80 -32.17
N THR A 6 73.17 16.79 -31.99
CA THR A 6 72.13 16.81 -30.96
C THR A 6 72.77 16.45 -29.62
N SER A 7 72.70 17.36 -28.64
CA SER A 7 73.27 17.13 -27.33
C SER A 7 72.50 16.03 -26.59
N ILE A 8 73.22 15.10 -25.96
CA ILE A 8 72.68 13.98 -25.17
C ILE A 8 71.69 14.47 -24.08
N ASP A 9 71.85 15.72 -23.63
CA ASP A 9 70.97 16.36 -22.65
C ASP A 9 69.55 16.63 -23.19
N GLU A 10 69.37 16.93 -24.48
CA GLU A 10 68.04 17.15 -25.06
C GLU A 10 67.24 15.84 -25.15
N GLU A 11 67.87 14.74 -25.57
CA GLU A 11 67.22 13.41 -25.58
C GLU A 11 66.84 12.94 -24.19
N ARG A 12 67.71 13.18 -23.19
CA ARG A 12 67.48 12.78 -21.80
C ARG A 12 66.37 13.62 -21.15
N ARG A 13 66.27 14.90 -21.51
CA ARG A 13 65.22 15.82 -21.05
C ARG A 13 63.86 15.54 -21.72
N GLY A 14 63.85 15.17 -23.01
CA GLY A 14 62.65 14.72 -23.73
C GLY A 14 62.12 13.39 -23.21
N ARG A 15 62.99 12.38 -23.09
CA ARG A 15 62.63 11.07 -22.51
C ARG A 15 62.15 11.21 -21.06
N GLY A 16 62.77 12.10 -20.29
CA GLY A 16 62.46 12.43 -18.90
C GLY A 16 61.05 13.02 -18.68
N TRP A 17 60.59 13.81 -19.65
CA TRP A 17 59.27 14.42 -19.62
C TRP A 17 58.20 13.41 -20.06
N THR A 18 58.45 12.64 -21.11
CA THR A 18 57.48 11.70 -21.69
C THR A 18 57.08 10.60 -20.70
N TRP A 19 58.02 10.02 -19.94
CA TRP A 19 57.69 8.97 -18.96
C TRP A 19 56.84 9.50 -17.79
N LYS A 20 57.05 10.76 -17.38
CA LYS A 20 56.24 11.39 -16.32
C LYS A 20 54.82 11.65 -16.79
N THR A 21 54.64 12.13 -18.02
CA THR A 21 53.31 12.36 -18.59
C THR A 21 52.56 11.04 -18.84
N GLU A 22 53.26 9.98 -19.25
CA GLU A 22 52.67 8.65 -19.41
C GLU A 22 52.22 8.05 -18.07
N LEU A 23 53.01 8.19 -17.00
CA LEU A 23 52.62 7.75 -15.67
C LEU A 23 51.40 8.50 -15.13
N ILE A 24 51.35 9.83 -15.31
CA ILE A 24 50.20 10.64 -14.89
C ILE A 24 48.94 10.22 -15.66
N ALA A 25 49.04 10.01 -16.98
CA ALA A 25 47.93 9.54 -17.80
C ALA A 25 47.44 8.15 -17.35
N ALA A 26 48.36 7.21 -17.07
CA ALA A 26 48.00 5.87 -16.61
C ALA A 26 47.27 5.89 -15.25
N VAL A 27 47.72 6.72 -14.30
CA VAL A 27 47.06 6.89 -12.99
C VAL A 27 45.66 7.50 -13.16
N LEU A 28 45.52 8.54 -14.00
CA LEU A 28 44.22 9.16 -14.25
C LEU A 28 43.25 8.17 -14.89
N ILE A 29 43.69 7.39 -15.88
CA ILE A 29 42.87 6.34 -16.51
C ILE A 29 42.44 5.31 -15.45
N ALA A 30 43.35 4.80 -14.62
CA ALA A 30 43.02 3.82 -13.58
C ALA A 30 42.01 4.37 -12.55
N THR A 31 42.14 5.63 -12.15
CA THR A 31 41.19 6.28 -11.23
C THR A 31 39.81 6.50 -11.87
N LEU A 32 39.76 6.88 -13.15
CA LEU A 32 38.51 7.05 -13.87
C LEU A 32 37.81 5.70 -14.11
N SER A 33 38.57 4.66 -14.49
CA SER A 33 38.03 3.31 -14.69
C SER A 33 37.46 2.73 -13.39
N SER A 34 38.18 2.87 -12.27
CA SER A 34 37.70 2.41 -10.96
C SER A 34 36.47 3.18 -10.46
N ALA A 35 36.43 4.51 -10.68
CA ALA A 35 35.26 5.32 -10.39
C ALA A 35 34.04 4.89 -11.23
N LEU A 36 34.22 4.64 -12.53
CA LEU A 36 33.15 4.21 -13.44
C LEU A 36 32.61 2.82 -13.06
N SER A 37 33.49 1.88 -12.73
CA SER A 37 33.09 0.56 -12.23
C SER A 37 32.35 0.64 -10.89
N SER A 38 32.77 1.54 -9.99
CA SER A 38 32.09 1.75 -8.71
C SER A 38 30.69 2.33 -8.89
N MET A 39 30.53 3.31 -9.79
CA MET A 39 29.23 3.89 -10.15
C MET A 39 28.29 2.85 -10.78
N ALA A 40 28.80 2.04 -11.71
CA ALA A 40 28.02 0.98 -12.36
C ALA A 40 27.55 -0.09 -11.37
N THR A 41 28.45 -0.55 -10.49
CA THR A 41 28.10 -1.55 -9.46
C THR A 41 27.09 -1.02 -8.44
N PHE A 42 27.21 0.25 -8.03
CA PHE A 42 26.22 0.90 -7.16
C PHE A 42 24.83 0.96 -7.84
N GLY A 43 24.76 1.39 -9.11
CA GLY A 43 23.52 1.46 -9.87
C GLY A 43 22.84 0.10 -10.09
N VAL A 44 23.63 -0.95 -10.32
CA VAL A 44 23.13 -2.33 -10.40
C VAL A 44 22.61 -2.79 -9.04
N MET A 45 23.34 -2.56 -7.95
CA MET A 45 22.91 -2.95 -6.61
C MET A 45 21.63 -2.24 -6.16
N THR A 46 21.46 -0.95 -6.46
CA THR A 46 20.21 -0.22 -6.15
C THR A 46 19.03 -0.78 -6.94
N SER A 47 19.23 -1.08 -8.23
CA SER A 47 18.20 -1.66 -9.08
C SER A 47 17.79 -3.05 -8.62
N VAL A 48 18.77 -3.91 -8.27
CA VAL A 48 18.52 -5.26 -7.74
C VAL A 48 17.74 -5.19 -6.42
N LYS A 49 18.11 -4.28 -5.50
CA LYS A 49 17.35 -4.08 -4.25
C LYS A 49 15.92 -3.63 -4.50
N ALA A 50 15.68 -2.73 -5.45
CA ALA A 50 14.34 -2.28 -5.81
C ALA A 50 13.48 -3.42 -6.39
N ILE A 51 14.04 -4.20 -7.32
CA ILE A 51 13.36 -5.37 -7.91
C ILE A 51 13.04 -6.42 -6.85
N GLN A 52 14.00 -6.74 -5.97
CA GLN A 52 13.79 -7.68 -4.87
C GLN A 52 12.76 -7.17 -3.85
N GLY A 53 12.74 -5.86 -3.57
CA GLY A 53 11.73 -5.24 -2.73
C GLY A 53 10.33 -5.41 -3.30
N ASN A 54 10.16 -5.08 -4.57
CA ASN A 54 8.87 -5.17 -5.26
C ASN A 54 8.37 -6.62 -5.38
N ALA A 55 9.24 -7.56 -5.77
CA ALA A 55 8.88 -8.98 -5.82
C ALA A 55 8.52 -9.57 -4.45
N LYS A 56 9.15 -9.09 -3.37
CA LYS A 56 8.82 -9.50 -2.00
C LYS A 56 7.48 -8.94 -1.52
N GLU A 57 7.13 -7.73 -1.97
CA GLU A 57 5.85 -7.09 -1.67
C GLU A 57 4.70 -7.75 -2.44
N GLU A 58 4.90 -8.03 -3.73
CA GLU A 58 3.95 -8.78 -4.58
C GLU A 58 3.73 -10.21 -4.06
N ASN A 59 4.79 -10.91 -3.65
CA ASN A 59 4.65 -12.26 -3.08
C ASN A 59 3.92 -12.23 -1.72
N ARG A 60 4.10 -11.17 -0.92
CA ARG A 60 3.40 -11.01 0.35
C ARG A 60 1.92 -10.70 0.14
N SER A 61 1.59 -9.83 -0.82
CA SER A 61 0.20 -9.53 -1.17
C SER A 61 -0.51 -10.76 -1.74
N GLN A 62 0.18 -11.59 -2.52
CA GLN A 62 -0.35 -12.89 -2.96
C GLN A 62 -0.52 -13.88 -1.80
N GLN A 63 0.40 -13.91 -0.83
CA GLN A 63 0.36 -14.82 0.32
C GLN A 63 -0.86 -14.60 1.24
N PHE A 64 -1.35 -13.35 1.36
CA PHE A 64 -2.48 -13.00 2.22
C PHE A 64 -3.68 -12.44 1.43
N SER A 65 -3.73 -12.71 0.13
CA SER A 65 -4.89 -12.41 -0.72
C SER A 65 -5.97 -13.47 -0.58
N CYS A 66 -7.23 -13.05 -0.70
CA CYS A 66 -8.39 -13.93 -0.75
C CYS A 66 -8.81 -14.36 -2.17
N GLY A 67 -7.99 -14.08 -3.19
CA GLY A 67 -8.33 -14.34 -4.60
C GLY A 67 -9.21 -13.24 -5.17
N GLU A 68 -9.99 -13.56 -6.19
CA GLU A 68 -10.98 -12.65 -6.82
C GLU A 68 -12.37 -13.29 -6.94
N THR A 69 -12.53 -14.49 -6.41
CA THR A 69 -13.76 -15.29 -6.49
C THR A 69 -14.14 -15.87 -5.13
N PHE A 70 -15.43 -16.13 -4.95
CA PHE A 70 -15.96 -16.76 -3.74
C PHE A 70 -15.29 -18.11 -3.45
N ASP A 71 -15.09 -18.92 -4.50
CA ASP A 71 -14.46 -20.23 -4.38
C ASP A 71 -13.00 -20.12 -3.92
N GLU A 72 -12.24 -19.14 -4.43
CA GLU A 72 -10.86 -18.91 -4.00
C GLU A 72 -10.80 -18.44 -2.55
N ALA A 73 -11.65 -17.50 -2.14
CA ALA A 73 -11.70 -17.04 -0.76
C ALA A 73 -12.06 -18.18 0.19
N HIS A 74 -13.02 -19.02 -0.18
CA HIS A 74 -13.39 -20.18 0.61
C HIS A 74 -12.25 -21.20 0.71
N GLN A 75 -11.58 -21.51 -0.42
CA GLN A 75 -10.42 -22.41 -0.45
C GLN A 75 -9.24 -21.89 0.39
N ARG A 76 -9.07 -20.56 0.45
CA ARG A 76 -8.05 -19.89 1.27
C ARG A 76 -8.49 -19.65 2.72
N GLY A 77 -9.70 -20.06 3.10
CA GLY A 77 -10.25 -19.93 4.46
C GLY A 77 -10.57 -18.49 4.85
N CYS A 78 -10.75 -17.60 3.88
CA CYS A 78 -11.10 -16.21 4.13
C CYS A 78 -12.52 -16.07 4.71
N THR A 79 -12.73 -14.98 5.46
CA THR A 79 -14.01 -14.64 6.06
C THR A 79 -14.51 -13.31 5.52
N TRP A 80 -15.80 -13.25 5.19
CA TRP A 80 -16.45 -11.99 4.82
C TRP A 80 -16.65 -11.13 6.07
N ASP A 81 -15.91 -10.03 6.17
CA ASP A 81 -15.90 -9.19 7.36
C ASP A 81 -17.06 -8.19 7.35
N PRO A 82 -17.94 -8.19 8.36
CA PRO A 82 -19.06 -7.25 8.42
C PRO A 82 -18.66 -5.78 8.62
N LEU A 83 -17.46 -5.53 9.14
CA LEU A 83 -16.98 -4.17 9.41
C LEU A 83 -16.36 -3.54 8.16
N SER A 84 -15.39 -4.20 7.52
CA SER A 84 -14.72 -3.66 6.33
C SER A 84 -15.46 -3.94 5.02
N LEU A 85 -16.39 -4.90 5.03
CA LEU A 85 -17.13 -5.41 3.86
C LEU A 85 -16.23 -5.97 2.77
N THR A 86 -15.13 -6.62 3.16
CA THR A 86 -14.21 -7.31 2.25
C THR A 86 -13.89 -8.72 2.77
N TRP A 87 -13.41 -9.59 1.87
CA TRP A 87 -12.91 -10.91 2.24
C TRP A 87 -11.53 -10.81 2.89
N LEU A 88 -11.43 -11.25 4.14
CA LEU A 88 -10.20 -11.17 4.94
C LEU A 88 -9.57 -12.54 5.16
N HIS A 89 -8.26 -12.63 4.91
CA HIS A 89 -7.47 -13.82 5.19
C HIS A 89 -7.38 -14.08 6.71
N PRO A 90 -7.27 -15.34 7.20
CA PRO A 90 -7.19 -15.66 8.63
C PRO A 90 -6.06 -14.98 9.44
N LYS A 91 -5.09 -14.36 8.76
CA LYS A 91 -4.00 -13.60 9.39
C LYS A 91 -4.34 -12.13 9.64
N CYS A 92 -5.39 -11.63 9.00
CA CYS A 92 -5.88 -10.27 9.17
C CYS A 92 -6.63 -10.12 10.49
N SER A 93 -6.62 -8.90 11.03
CA SER A 93 -7.41 -8.57 12.21
C SER A 93 -8.89 -8.48 11.84
N LEU A 94 -9.71 -9.19 12.60
CA LEU A 94 -11.17 -9.05 12.62
C LEU A 94 -11.65 -8.19 13.81
N TYR A 95 -10.73 -7.48 14.46
CA TYR A 95 -11.05 -6.66 15.64
C TYR A 95 -12.18 -5.66 15.35
N GLY A 96 -13.12 -5.51 16.27
CA GLY A 96 -14.26 -4.62 16.15
C GLY A 96 -15.42 -5.14 15.30
N ALA A 97 -15.25 -6.24 14.55
CA ALA A 97 -16.30 -6.78 13.69
C ALA A 97 -17.51 -7.27 14.49
N GLN A 98 -17.25 -7.95 15.61
CA GLN A 98 -18.29 -8.48 16.47
C GLN A 98 -19.05 -7.34 17.18
N GLU A 99 -18.32 -6.38 17.72
CA GLU A 99 -18.88 -5.25 18.46
C GLU A 99 -19.72 -4.36 17.54
N PHE A 100 -19.22 -4.08 16.32
CA PHE A 100 -19.97 -3.38 15.30
C PHE A 100 -21.31 -4.08 14.99
N GLN A 101 -21.30 -5.40 14.81
CA GLN A 101 -22.52 -6.17 14.58
C GLN A 101 -23.46 -6.16 15.79
N GLN A 102 -22.93 -6.27 17.01
CA GLN A 102 -23.73 -6.25 18.24
C GLN A 102 -24.43 -4.92 18.45
N ILE A 103 -23.77 -3.79 18.17
CA ILE A 103 -24.37 -2.45 18.27
C ILE A 103 -25.56 -2.32 17.32
N GLY A 104 -25.43 -2.85 16.09
CA GLY A 104 -26.54 -2.91 15.14
C GLY A 104 -27.60 -3.96 15.46
N ASN A 105 -27.49 -4.70 16.57
CA ASN A 105 -28.29 -5.90 16.85
C ASN A 105 -28.31 -6.90 15.68
N GLY A 106 -27.19 -7.02 14.95
CA GLY A 106 -27.07 -7.82 13.73
C GLY A 106 -27.93 -7.34 12.56
N SER A 107 -28.48 -6.12 12.63
CA SER A 107 -29.53 -5.62 11.74
C SER A 107 -29.08 -4.48 10.82
N TRP A 108 -27.76 -4.24 10.68
CA TRP A 108 -27.28 -3.27 9.70
C TRP A 108 -27.76 -3.66 8.31
N GLN A 109 -28.61 -2.81 7.72
CA GLN A 109 -29.14 -2.98 6.38
C GLN A 109 -28.38 -2.12 5.38
N TYR A 110 -28.44 -2.57 4.13
CA TYR A 110 -27.80 -1.92 3.00
C TYR A 110 -28.80 -1.77 1.85
N TRP A 111 -28.60 -0.72 1.04
CA TRP A 111 -29.47 -0.37 -0.08
C TRP A 111 -28.67 -0.09 -1.34
N ALA A 112 -29.29 -0.30 -2.51
CA ALA A 112 -28.68 0.02 -3.80
C ALA A 112 -28.73 1.52 -4.13
N ASP A 113 -29.54 2.28 -3.40
CA ASP A 113 -29.83 3.68 -3.67
C ASP A 113 -30.00 4.51 -2.37
N PRO A 114 -29.79 5.84 -2.42
CA PRO A 114 -29.89 6.71 -1.25
C PRO A 114 -31.33 7.04 -0.83
N SER A 115 -32.36 6.69 -1.63
CA SER A 115 -33.76 6.85 -1.22
C SER A 115 -34.22 5.74 -0.27
N GLY A 116 -33.43 4.67 -0.11
CA GLY A 116 -33.73 3.56 0.78
C GLY A 116 -34.85 2.65 0.26
N LEU A 117 -35.18 2.72 -1.03
CA LEU A 117 -36.30 1.97 -1.62
C LEU A 117 -35.89 0.59 -2.14
N HIS A 118 -34.62 0.41 -2.56
CA HIS A 118 -34.11 -0.87 -3.05
C HIS A 118 -33.15 -1.49 -2.04
N GLU A 119 -33.70 -2.23 -1.08
CA GLU A 119 -32.94 -2.92 -0.05
C GLU A 119 -32.14 -4.09 -0.63
N LEU A 120 -30.86 -4.16 -0.27
CA LEU A 120 -29.93 -5.26 -0.56
C LEU A 120 -29.92 -6.29 0.57
N GLY A 121 -30.35 -5.90 1.78
CA GLY A 121 -30.37 -6.72 3.00
C GLY A 121 -29.13 -6.51 3.86
N GLY A 122 -28.79 -7.53 4.66
CA GLY A 122 -27.64 -7.49 5.56
C GLY A 122 -26.28 -7.62 4.86
N TYR A 123 -25.20 -7.51 5.63
CA TYR A 123 -23.83 -7.48 5.08
C TYR A 123 -23.47 -8.71 4.24
N GLN A 124 -24.03 -9.88 4.53
CA GLN A 124 -23.80 -11.10 3.75
C GLN A 124 -24.34 -10.98 2.31
N ALA A 125 -25.39 -10.20 2.07
CA ALA A 125 -25.91 -10.01 0.72
C ALA A 125 -24.90 -9.26 -0.16
N LEU A 126 -24.11 -8.36 0.44
CA LEU A 126 -23.09 -7.60 -0.28
C LEU A 126 -21.92 -8.47 -0.77
N SER A 127 -21.67 -9.64 -0.18
CA SER A 127 -20.59 -10.52 -0.63
C SER A 127 -20.82 -11.13 -2.02
N PHE A 128 -22.05 -11.07 -2.52
CA PHE A 128 -22.44 -11.58 -3.83
C PHE A 128 -22.45 -10.49 -4.92
N LEU A 129 -22.23 -9.23 -4.54
CA LEU A 129 -22.14 -8.14 -5.50
C LEU A 129 -20.76 -8.16 -6.18
N PRO A 130 -20.68 -7.75 -7.46
CA PRO A 130 -19.40 -7.54 -8.11
C PRO A 130 -18.50 -6.61 -7.29
N ALA A 131 -17.20 -6.88 -7.26
CA ALA A 131 -16.24 -5.96 -6.66
C ALA A 131 -16.39 -4.58 -7.32
N GLY A 132 -16.36 -3.51 -6.53
CA GLY A 132 -16.67 -2.18 -7.05
C GLY A 132 -18.15 -1.78 -7.01
N SER A 133 -19.04 -2.61 -6.49
CA SER A 133 -20.45 -2.24 -6.38
C SER A 133 -20.64 -1.17 -5.31
N ASN A 134 -21.43 -0.15 -5.64
CA ASN A 134 -21.86 0.84 -4.65
C ASN A 134 -22.98 0.26 -3.80
N TYR A 135 -23.00 0.65 -2.54
CA TYR A 135 -24.12 0.41 -1.63
C TYR A 135 -24.32 1.66 -0.76
N TYR A 136 -25.46 1.71 -0.07
CA TYR A 136 -25.78 2.74 0.89
C TYR A 136 -26.16 2.11 2.23
N THR A 137 -25.92 2.82 3.32
CA THR A 137 -26.34 2.43 4.67
C THR A 137 -26.74 3.66 5.49
N THR A 138 -27.20 3.43 6.72
CA THR A 138 -27.61 4.53 7.61
C THR A 138 -26.40 5.34 8.09
N SER A 139 -26.66 6.59 8.45
CA SER A 139 -25.63 7.46 9.06
C SER A 139 -25.06 6.82 10.33
N GLU A 140 -25.92 6.19 11.13
CA GLU A 140 -25.53 5.46 12.35
C GLU A 140 -24.54 4.33 12.07
N ALA A 141 -24.84 3.47 11.10
CA ALA A 141 -23.96 2.37 10.71
C ALA A 141 -22.58 2.89 10.29
N HIS A 142 -22.54 3.97 9.51
CA HIS A 142 -21.30 4.56 9.02
C HIS A 142 -20.45 5.18 10.14
N LEU A 143 -21.07 5.75 11.18
CA LEU A 143 -20.34 6.30 12.33
C LEU A 143 -19.65 5.20 13.14
N TYR A 144 -20.39 4.13 13.46
CA TYR A 144 -19.80 2.98 14.15
C TYR A 144 -18.78 2.24 13.29
N HIS A 145 -18.98 2.18 11.97
CA HIS A 145 -17.96 1.71 11.03
C HIS A 145 -16.66 2.50 11.19
N CYS A 146 -16.74 3.84 11.16
CA CYS A 146 -15.57 4.70 11.31
C CYS A 146 -14.87 4.50 12.67
N GLU A 147 -15.63 4.45 13.76
CA GLU A 147 -15.09 4.21 15.11
C GLU A 147 -14.31 2.89 15.17
N TRP A 148 -14.94 1.77 14.77
CA TRP A 148 -14.34 0.45 14.90
C TRP A 148 -13.19 0.20 13.91
N MET A 149 -13.22 0.80 12.72
CA MET A 149 -12.10 0.72 11.78
C MET A 149 -10.85 1.42 12.34
N LEU A 150 -11.02 2.59 12.96
CA LEU A 150 -9.91 3.28 13.64
C LEU A 150 -9.35 2.47 14.81
N LEU A 151 -10.24 1.85 15.61
CA LEU A 151 -9.83 0.97 16.71
C LEU A 151 -9.12 -0.30 16.21
N ARG A 152 -9.53 -0.88 15.07
CA ARG A 152 -8.86 -2.03 14.45
C ARG A 152 -7.42 -1.72 14.06
N VAL A 153 -7.17 -0.53 13.50
CA VAL A 153 -5.80 -0.09 13.17
C VAL A 153 -4.96 0.02 14.45
N HIS A 154 -5.51 0.58 15.52
CA HIS A 154 -4.82 0.66 16.81
C HIS A 154 -4.54 -0.73 17.43
N ASP A 155 -5.54 -1.62 17.45
CA ASP A 155 -5.40 -3.00 17.91
C ASP A 155 -4.26 -3.71 17.16
N ALA A 156 -4.24 -3.61 15.84
CA ALA A 156 -3.18 -4.21 15.03
C ALA A 156 -1.80 -3.61 15.30
N ALA A 157 -1.71 -2.30 15.51
CA ALA A 157 -0.45 -1.64 15.84
C ALA A 157 0.12 -2.13 17.20
N THR A 158 -0.75 -2.51 18.14
CA THR A 158 -0.33 -3.00 19.47
C THR A 158 -0.12 -4.52 19.51
N THR A 159 -0.85 -5.28 18.71
CA THR A 159 -0.79 -6.76 18.69
C THR A 159 0.12 -7.32 17.60
N GLY A 160 0.48 -6.52 16.60
CA GLY A 160 1.24 -6.95 15.42
C GLY A 160 0.43 -7.76 14.40
N LYS A 161 -0.91 -7.78 14.50
CA LYS A 161 -1.77 -8.39 13.48
C LYS A 161 -1.72 -7.61 12.16
N LEU A 162 -1.95 -8.31 11.05
CA LEU A 162 -2.10 -7.67 9.75
C LEU A 162 -3.48 -7.00 9.66
N VAL A 163 -3.59 -5.98 8.83
CA VAL A 163 -4.82 -5.22 8.62
C VAL A 163 -5.01 -5.05 7.12
N ASP A 164 -6.26 -5.09 6.70
CA ASP A 164 -6.60 -4.95 5.28
C ASP A 164 -6.19 -3.57 4.73
N GLY A 165 -5.97 -3.53 3.41
CA GLY A 165 -5.53 -2.32 2.73
C GLY A 165 -6.44 -1.10 2.94
N LYS A 166 -7.77 -1.29 3.08
CA LYS A 166 -8.73 -0.21 3.30
C LYS A 166 -8.56 0.37 4.71
N SER A 167 -8.54 -0.48 5.72
CA SER A 167 -8.30 -0.08 7.12
C SER A 167 -6.96 0.64 7.29
N MET A 168 -5.88 0.16 6.64
CA MET A 168 -4.55 0.82 6.69
C MET A 168 -4.45 2.09 5.83
N GLY A 169 -5.41 2.32 4.93
CA GLY A 169 -5.40 3.45 4.01
C GLY A 169 -5.47 4.79 4.74
N SER A 170 -4.45 5.63 4.59
CA SER A 170 -4.42 6.95 5.24
C SER A 170 -5.55 7.88 4.77
N GLU A 171 -5.98 7.74 3.52
CA GLU A 171 -7.13 8.47 2.97
C GLU A 171 -8.43 8.04 3.64
N HIS A 172 -8.62 6.72 3.82
CA HIS A 172 -9.78 6.18 4.52
C HIS A 172 -9.78 6.58 6.01
N THR A 173 -8.63 6.56 6.68
CA THR A 173 -8.47 7.10 8.05
C THR A 173 -8.89 8.57 8.14
N ARG A 174 -8.47 9.40 7.17
CA ARG A 174 -8.85 10.82 7.12
C ARG A 174 -10.36 10.98 6.92
N HIS A 175 -10.96 10.22 6.00
CA HIS A 175 -12.40 10.19 5.78
C HIS A 175 -13.15 9.85 7.07
N CYS A 176 -12.76 8.78 7.79
CA CYS A 176 -13.37 8.40 9.05
C CYS A 176 -13.33 9.55 10.08
N LEU A 177 -12.17 10.22 10.23
CA LEU A 177 -12.03 11.35 11.15
C LEU A 177 -12.91 12.53 10.73
N ASP A 178 -13.01 12.83 9.44
CA ASP A 178 -13.85 13.91 8.92
C ASP A 178 -15.34 13.62 9.16
N VAL A 179 -15.78 12.37 8.96
CA VAL A 179 -17.15 11.93 9.28
C VAL A 179 -17.46 12.15 10.77
N LEU A 180 -16.57 11.71 11.66
CA LEU A 180 -16.75 11.85 13.11
C LEU A 180 -16.76 13.32 13.56
N VAL A 181 -15.85 14.15 13.02
CA VAL A 181 -15.80 15.59 13.32
C VAL A 181 -17.05 16.30 12.82
N ASN A 182 -17.53 15.97 11.61
CA ASN A 182 -18.74 16.57 11.07
C ASN A 182 -19.98 16.19 11.89
N ALA A 183 -20.09 14.93 12.32
CA ALA A 183 -21.14 14.49 13.23
C ALA A 183 -21.10 15.26 14.57
N ALA A 184 -19.90 15.43 15.14
CA ALA A 184 -19.72 16.20 16.38
C ALA A 184 -20.07 17.69 16.23
N ARG A 185 -19.87 18.29 15.04
CA ARG A 185 -20.20 19.70 14.75
C ARG A 185 -21.70 19.94 14.57
N ILE A 186 -22.37 19.06 13.84
CA ILE A 186 -23.78 19.24 13.48
C ILE A 186 -24.69 18.83 14.65
N GLY A 187 -24.24 17.88 15.48
CA GLY A 187 -25.06 17.25 16.52
C GLY A 187 -26.00 16.20 15.92
N PHE A 188 -26.29 15.14 16.68
CA PHE A 188 -27.00 13.95 16.18
C PHE A 188 -28.51 14.12 15.96
N GLY A 189 -29.04 15.35 15.93
CA GLY A 189 -30.48 15.61 15.83
C GLY A 189 -31.16 14.73 14.77
N GLU A 190 -32.01 13.80 15.25
CA GLU A 190 -32.98 12.92 14.57
C GLU A 190 -32.59 12.19 13.26
N ASN A 191 -31.37 12.33 12.73
CA ASN A 191 -31.06 11.92 11.36
C ASN A 191 -30.14 10.68 11.25
N LEU A 192 -29.90 9.99 12.37
CA LEU A 192 -29.04 8.80 12.43
C LEU A 192 -29.56 7.64 11.56
N THR A 193 -30.87 7.53 11.43
CA THR A 193 -31.52 6.48 10.64
C THR A 193 -31.59 6.78 9.14
N GLN A 194 -31.17 7.96 8.69
CA GLN A 194 -31.18 8.31 7.27
C GLN A 194 -30.13 7.51 6.50
N VAL A 195 -30.56 6.94 5.38
CA VAL A 195 -29.69 6.31 4.37
C VAL A 195 -28.97 7.40 3.59
N SER A 196 -27.81 7.83 4.09
CA SER A 196 -27.02 8.92 3.50
C SER A 196 -25.56 8.54 3.29
N ALA A 197 -25.10 7.45 3.92
CA ALA A 197 -23.74 6.98 3.80
C ALA A 197 -23.61 6.06 2.59
N LYS A 198 -22.77 6.45 1.64
CA LYS A 198 -22.43 5.65 0.46
C LYS A 198 -21.12 4.90 0.75
N GLY A 199 -21.11 3.60 0.49
CA GLY A 199 -19.89 2.80 0.49
C GLY A 199 -18.90 3.22 -0.59
N ASP A 200 -17.62 3.00 -0.33
CA ASP A 200 -16.57 3.19 -1.34
C ASP A 200 -16.58 2.04 -2.35
N ILE A 201 -16.13 2.30 -3.58
CA ILE A 201 -15.95 1.29 -4.63
C ILE A 201 -15.00 0.17 -4.15
N TYR A 202 -14.05 0.48 -3.27
CA TYR A 202 -13.08 -0.50 -2.77
C TYR A 202 -13.55 -1.30 -1.56
N ASP A 203 -14.77 -1.06 -1.08
CA ASP A 203 -15.32 -1.75 0.08
C ASP A 203 -15.58 -3.21 -0.26
N ILE A 204 -16.44 -3.44 -1.27
CA ILE A 204 -16.74 -4.78 -1.76
C ILE A 204 -15.59 -5.23 -2.64
N GLY A 205 -14.77 -6.14 -2.10
CA GLY A 205 -13.61 -6.65 -2.80
C GLY A 205 -12.85 -7.73 -2.05
N TRP A 206 -11.61 -7.97 -2.51
CA TRP A 206 -10.78 -9.10 -2.12
C TRP A 206 -9.40 -8.67 -1.63
N ASN A 207 -9.37 -7.58 -0.86
CA ASN A 207 -8.13 -6.91 -0.50
C ASN A 207 -7.22 -7.84 0.31
N ALA A 208 -5.94 -7.84 -0.03
CA ALA A 208 -4.93 -8.51 0.77
C ALA A 208 -4.65 -7.74 2.07
N CYS A 209 -4.09 -8.47 3.03
CA CYS A 209 -3.34 -7.93 4.15
C CYS A 209 -1.83 -8.15 3.93
#